data_AF-A0A9N8R576-F1
#
_entry.id   AF-A0A9N8R576-F1
#
_cell.length_a   1.000
_cell.length_b   1.000
_cell.length_c   1.000
_cell.angle_alpha   90.00
_cell.angle_beta   90.00
_cell.angle_gamma   90.00
#
_symmetry.space_group_name_H-M   'P 1'
#
loop_
_entity.id
_entity.type
_entity.pdbx_description
1 polymer ?
#
loop_
_entity_poly.entity_id
_entity_poly.type
_entity_poly.pdbx_seq_one_letter_code
_entity_poly.pdbx_strand_id
1 'polypeptide(L)'
;MPCDEIALSLQAYRIAFGLPPVPLPDEDLPLLLSVRRSRWGERKGIRSRTAIWKLVTGLCSEAFAYARAHGRLVDADRFERASAHWLRHTCAKGLAQAVGDGLDASAALENTDHSDLRTFRQ
;
A
#
# COMPACT_ATOMS: atom_id res chain seq x y z
N MET A 1 3.81 2.98 11.49
CA MET A 1 3.33 4.03 10.58
C MET A 1 2.29 4.82 11.35
N PRO A 2 2.46 6.11 11.61
CA PRO A 2 1.40 6.91 12.22
C PRO A 2 0.20 6.91 11.26
N CYS A 3 -1.02 6.70 11.78
CA CYS A 3 -2.24 6.68 10.97
C CYS A 3 -2.41 7.97 10.13
N ASP A 4 -1.86 9.08 10.60
CA ASP A 4 -1.93 10.39 9.96
C ASP A 4 -1.23 10.42 8.60
N GLU A 5 -0.08 9.78 8.43
CA GLU A 5 0.64 9.76 7.14
C GLU A 5 -0.16 9.03 6.06
N ILE A 6 -0.84 7.94 6.43
CA ILE A 6 -1.70 7.18 5.52
C ILE A 6 -2.94 8.01 5.17
N ALA A 7 -3.56 8.65 6.16
CA ALA A 7 -4.70 9.52 5.93
C ALA A 7 -4.35 10.70 4.99
N LEU A 8 -3.21 11.35 5.21
CA LEU A 8 -2.72 12.43 4.35
C LEU A 8 -2.42 11.93 2.93
N SER A 9 -1.81 10.75 2.79
CA SER A 9 -1.56 10.14 1.49
C SER A 9 -2.84 9.84 0.72
N LEU A 10 -3.89 9.36 1.41
CA LEU A 10 -5.21 9.14 0.82
C LEU A 10 -5.90 10.45 0.41
N GLN A 11 -5.78 11.51 1.21
CA GLN A 11 -6.30 12.84 0.84
C GLN A 11 -5.62 13.38 -0.42
N ALA A 12 -4.29 13.32 -0.47
CA ALA A 12 -3.51 13.74 -1.65
C ALA A 12 -3.87 12.93 -2.89
N TYR A 13 -4.04 11.60 -2.75
CA TYR A 13 -4.53 10.74 -3.82
C TYR A 13 -5.89 11.20 -4.35
N ARG A 14 -6.86 11.47 -3.47
CA ARG A 14 -8.20 11.94 -3.86
C ARG A 14 -8.14 13.28 -4.61
N ILE A 15 -7.32 14.22 -4.15
CA ILE A 15 -7.11 15.52 -4.80
C ILE A 15 -6.46 15.35 -6.18
N ALA A 16 -5.50 14.44 -6.36
CA ALA A 16 -4.93 14.15 -7.68
C ALA A 16 -5.98 13.58 -8.65
N PHE A 17 -6.95 12.87 -8.09
CA PHE A 17 -8.18 12.48 -8.75
C PHE A 17 -9.24 13.60 -8.73
N GLY A 18 -8.98 14.85 -8.41
CA GLY A 18 -10.00 15.92 -8.44
C GLY A 18 -11.27 15.63 -7.62
N LEU A 19 -11.13 14.83 -6.56
CA LEU A 19 -12.16 14.56 -5.56
C LEU A 19 -11.89 15.41 -4.31
N PRO A 20 -12.90 15.66 -3.46
CA PRO A 20 -12.68 16.26 -2.15
C PRO A 20 -11.71 15.41 -1.31
N PRO A 21 -10.87 16.02 -0.44
CA PRO A 21 -9.86 15.30 0.34
C PRO A 21 -10.46 14.22 1.25
N VAL A 22 -11.67 14.43 1.75
CA VAL A 22 -12.42 13.46 2.56
C VAL A 22 -13.63 12.98 1.75
N PRO A 23 -14.02 11.69 1.83
CA PRO A 23 -15.23 11.18 1.19
C PRO A 23 -16.48 11.95 1.63
N LEU A 24 -17.44 12.11 0.70
CA LEU A 24 -18.76 12.60 1.07
C LEU A 24 -19.56 11.49 1.79
N PRO A 25 -20.52 11.83 2.66
CA PRO A 25 -21.31 10.83 3.40
C PRO A 25 -21.98 9.76 2.51
N ASP A 26 -22.42 10.16 1.31
CA ASP A 26 -23.11 9.28 0.35
C ASP A 26 -22.21 8.86 -0.83
N GLU A 27 -20.88 8.96 -0.68
CA GLU A 27 -19.94 8.59 -1.74
C GLU A 27 -19.75 7.07 -1.83
N ASP A 28 -20.22 6.45 -2.91
CA ASP A 28 -20.02 5.02 -3.21
C ASP A 28 -18.83 4.76 -4.16
N LEU A 29 -17.85 5.67 -4.17
CA LEU A 29 -16.65 5.47 -4.96
C LEU A 29 -15.72 4.44 -4.27
N PRO A 30 -15.18 3.47 -5.02
CA PRO A 30 -14.20 2.56 -4.47
C PRO A 30 -12.90 3.32 -4.14
N LEU A 31 -12.24 2.91 -3.05
CA LEU A 31 -11.04 3.56 -2.53
C LEU A 31 -9.93 3.74 -3.59
N LEU A 32 -9.75 2.72 -4.43
CA LEU A 32 -8.75 2.73 -5.52
C LEU A 32 -9.45 2.88 -6.87
N LEU A 33 -9.23 4.03 -7.50
CA LEU A 33 -9.71 4.38 -8.83
C LEU A 33 -8.66 4.06 -9.90
N SER A 34 -9.16 3.63 -11.07
CA SER A 34 -8.35 3.51 -12.28
C SER A 34 -8.08 4.89 -12.87
N VAL A 35 -6.84 5.09 -13.32
CA VAL A 35 -6.46 6.27 -14.11
C VAL A 35 -7.19 6.30 -15.46
N ARG A 36 -7.57 5.13 -15.99
CA ARG A 36 -8.31 5.04 -17.25
C ARG A 36 -9.78 5.36 -17.02
N ARG A 37 -10.31 6.26 -17.83
CA ARG A 37 -11.75 6.55 -17.89
C ARG A 37 -12.46 5.49 -18.72
N SER A 38 -13.73 5.24 -18.39
CA SER A 38 -14.61 4.43 -19.23
C SER A 38 -14.83 5.11 -20.59
N ARG A 39 -15.39 4.37 -21.55
CA ARG A 39 -15.82 4.95 -22.84
C ARG A 39 -16.75 6.16 -22.70
N TRP A 40 -17.42 6.28 -21.55
CA TRP A 40 -18.35 7.34 -21.21
C TRP A 40 -17.74 8.41 -20.29
N GLY A 41 -16.41 8.40 -20.10
CA GLY A 41 -15.72 9.39 -19.25
C GLY A 41 -15.86 9.13 -17.74
N GLU A 42 -16.49 8.04 -17.32
CA GLU A 42 -16.64 7.71 -15.91
C GLU A 42 -15.34 7.15 -15.33
N ARG A 43 -15.12 7.39 -14.04
CA ARG A 43 -14.03 6.76 -13.31
C ARG A 43 -14.49 5.42 -12.80
N LYS A 44 -13.64 4.41 -12.97
CA LYS A 44 -13.93 3.05 -12.50
C LYS A 44 -12.98 2.69 -11.39
N GLY A 45 -13.49 1.98 -10.39
CA GLY A 45 -12.64 1.34 -9.41
C GLY A 45 -11.72 0.29 -10.03
N ILE A 46 -10.58 0.08 -9.38
CA ILE A 46 -9.77 -1.11 -9.57
C ILE A 46 -10.50 -2.25 -8.87
N ARG A 47 -11.09 -3.15 -9.67
CA ARG A 47 -11.95 -4.24 -9.17
C ARG A 47 -11.29 -5.62 -9.16
N SER A 48 -10.02 -5.73 -9.56
CA SER A 48 -9.34 -7.02 -9.61
C SER A 48 -8.06 -7.04 -8.78
N ARG A 49 -7.88 -8.11 -8.00
CA ARG A 49 -6.65 -8.38 -7.23
C ARG A 49 -5.41 -8.35 -8.12
N THR A 50 -5.53 -8.89 -9.33
CA THR A 50 -4.44 -8.91 -10.32
C THR A 50 -4.05 -7.51 -10.77
N ALA A 51 -5.00 -6.56 -10.90
CA ALA A 51 -4.67 -5.18 -11.25
C ALA A 51 -3.92 -4.48 -10.11
N ILE A 52 -4.33 -4.69 -8.86
CA ILE A 52 -3.61 -4.18 -7.68
C ILE A 52 -2.20 -4.75 -7.64
N TRP A 53 -2.06 -6.08 -7.82
CA TRP A 53 -0.76 -6.73 -7.86
C TRP A 53 0.16 -6.14 -8.94
N LYS A 54 -0.34 -5.94 -10.17
CA LYS A 54 0.42 -5.34 -11.28
C LYS A 54 0.84 -3.90 -11.00
N LEU A 55 -0.01 -3.10 -10.35
CA LEU A 55 0.35 -1.73 -9.98
C LEU A 55 1.49 -1.71 -8.97
N VAL A 56 1.39 -2.54 -7.92
CA VAL A 56 2.43 -2.63 -6.90
C VAL A 56 3.75 -3.12 -7.48
N THR A 57 3.73 -4.22 -8.24
CA THR A 57 4.97 -4.77 -8.82
C THR A 57 5.56 -3.84 -9.88
N GLY A 58 4.72 -3.18 -10.69
CA GLY A 58 5.17 -2.16 -11.63
C GLY A 58 5.88 -1.00 -10.95
N LEU A 59 5.30 -0.44 -9.88
CA LEU A 59 5.94 0.62 -9.09
C LEU A 59 7.28 0.17 -8.48
N CYS A 60 7.38 -1.09 -8.02
CA CYS A 60 8.64 -1.64 -7.51
C CYS A 60 9.69 -1.74 -8.63
N SER A 61 9.30 -2.16 -9.83
CA SER A 61 10.20 -2.22 -10.99
C SER A 61 10.67 -0.83 -11.42
N GLU A 62 9.79 0.17 -11.42
CA GLU A 62 10.15 1.56 -11.72
C GLU A 62 11.10 2.14 -10.66
N ALA A 63 10.82 1.89 -9.38
CA ALA A 63 11.69 2.30 -8.28
C ALA A 63 13.07 1.64 -8.34
N PHE A 64 13.12 0.34 -8.69
CA PHE A 64 14.36 -0.39 -8.96
C PHE A 64 15.17 0.27 -10.09
N ALA A 65 14.53 0.54 -11.23
CA ALA A 65 15.18 1.17 -12.37
C ALA A 65 15.72 2.56 -12.02
N TYR A 66 14.92 3.36 -11.30
CA TYR A 66 15.33 4.67 -10.81
C TYR A 66 16.54 4.58 -9.86
N ALA A 67 16.50 3.66 -8.88
CA ALA A 67 17.59 3.46 -7.92
C ALA A 67 18.89 3.04 -8.62
N ARG A 68 18.82 2.12 -9.59
CA ARG A 68 19.97 1.72 -10.41
C ARG A 68 20.55 2.90 -11.19
N ALA A 69 19.70 3.68 -11.86
CA ALA A 69 20.14 4.84 -12.65
C ALA A 69 20.84 5.92 -11.81
N HIS A 70 20.54 6.00 -10.52
CA HIS A 70 21.12 6.99 -9.59
C HIS A 70 22.19 6.40 -8.66
N GLY A 71 22.69 5.18 -8.94
CA GLY A 71 23.74 4.54 -8.14
C GLY A 71 23.32 4.14 -6.72
N ARG A 72 22.02 4.12 -6.41
CA ARG A 72 21.46 3.72 -5.11
C ARG A 72 21.34 2.20 -5.00
N LEU A 73 22.48 1.51 -4.93
CA LEU A 73 22.56 0.05 -5.02
C LEU A 73 21.79 -0.68 -3.90
N VAL A 74 21.82 -0.17 -2.66
CA VAL A 74 21.09 -0.77 -1.53
C VAL A 74 19.57 -0.73 -1.75
N ASP A 75 19.06 0.39 -2.26
CA ASP A 75 17.63 0.53 -2.55
C ASP A 75 17.22 -0.31 -3.76
N ALA A 76 18.08 -0.40 -4.77
CA ALA A 76 17.85 -1.27 -5.91
C ALA A 76 17.69 -2.74 -5.49
N ASP A 77 18.62 -3.28 -4.69
CA ASP A 77 18.51 -4.66 -4.19
C ASP A 77 17.23 -4.89 -3.37
N ARG A 78 16.78 -3.86 -2.63
CA ARG A 78 15.53 -3.91 -1.88
C ARG A 78 14.30 -3.95 -2.79
N PHE A 79 14.27 -3.15 -3.86
CA PHE A 79 13.14 -3.11 -4.80
C PHE A 79 13.10 -4.28 -5.78
N GLU A 80 14.25 -4.88 -6.13
CA GLU A 80 14.31 -6.06 -7.01
C GLU A 80 13.51 -7.24 -6.46
N ARG A 81 13.49 -7.39 -5.13
CA ARG A 81 12.79 -8.48 -4.43
C ARG A 81 11.36 -8.11 -4.01
N ALA A 82 10.93 -6.89 -4.31
CA ALA A 82 9.67 -6.35 -3.83
C ALA A 82 8.47 -6.84 -4.66
N SER A 83 7.44 -7.34 -3.97
CA SER A 83 6.14 -7.72 -4.52
C SER A 83 5.01 -7.31 -3.57
N ALA A 84 3.74 -7.47 -3.97
CA ALA A 84 2.61 -7.22 -3.07
C ALA A 84 2.66 -8.09 -1.78
N HIS A 85 3.28 -9.27 -1.85
CA HIS A 85 3.52 -10.11 -0.67
C HIS A 85 4.65 -9.56 0.21
N TRP A 86 5.68 -8.96 -0.39
CA TRP A 86 6.73 -8.24 0.33
C TRP A 86 6.22 -7.02 1.08
N LEU A 87 5.24 -6.28 0.55
CA LEU A 87 4.59 -5.18 1.28
C LEU A 87 3.90 -5.68 2.56
N ARG A 88 3.17 -6.80 2.47
CA ARG A 88 2.55 -7.41 3.65
C ARG A 88 3.59 -7.86 4.67
N HIS A 89 4.68 -8.50 4.23
CA HIS A 89 5.78 -8.88 5.13
C HIS A 89 6.50 -7.68 5.74
N THR A 90 6.69 -6.61 4.99
CA THR A 90 7.32 -5.37 5.49
C THR A 90 6.42 -4.69 6.53
N CYS A 91 5.10 -4.65 6.28
CA CYS A 91 4.12 -4.17 7.25
C CYS A 91 4.13 -5.05 8.51
N ALA A 92 4.08 -6.37 8.37
CA ALA A 92 4.11 -7.31 9.48
C ALA A 92 5.39 -7.18 10.32
N LYS A 93 6.58 -7.05 9.70
CA LYS A 93 7.84 -6.79 10.42
C LYS A 93 7.81 -5.44 11.15
N GLY A 94 7.26 -4.40 10.53
CA GLY A 94 7.10 -3.09 11.17
C GLY A 94 6.18 -3.14 12.39
N LEU A 95 5.08 -3.89 12.30
CA LEU A 95 4.18 -4.16 13.43
C LEU A 95 4.89 -5.00 14.51
N ALA A 96 5.71 -5.97 14.12
CA ALA A 96 6.46 -6.81 15.07
C ALA A 96 7.44 -5.99 15.91
N GLN A 97 8.15 -5.07 15.25
CA GLN A 97 9.04 -4.13 15.92
C GLN A 97 8.25 -3.21 16.86
N ALA A 98 7.13 -2.65 16.40
CA ALA A 98 6.29 -1.78 17.23
C ALA A 98 5.73 -2.51 18.47
N VAL A 99 5.39 -3.79 18.36
CA VAL A 99 5.00 -4.62 19.52
C VAL A 99 6.17 -4.82 20.48
N GLY A 100 7.38 -5.06 19.95
CA GLY A 100 8.61 -5.07 20.76
C GLY A 100 8.85 -3.75 21.49
N ASP A 101 8.42 -2.64 20.91
CA ASP A 101 8.54 -1.28 21.44
C ASP A 101 7.33 -0.86 22.30
N GLY A 102 6.39 -1.77 22.59
CA GLY A 102 5.29 -1.55 23.54
C GLY A 102 3.89 -1.36 22.94
N LEU A 103 3.70 -1.56 21.64
CA LEU A 103 2.38 -1.60 21.00
C LEU A 103 1.62 -2.88 21.42
N ASP A 104 0.31 -2.79 21.60
CA ASP A 104 -0.52 -3.96 21.92
C ASP A 104 -0.46 -5.01 20.80
N ALA A 105 -0.02 -6.21 21.15
CA ALA A 105 0.11 -7.35 20.25
C ALA A 105 -1.22 -7.74 19.61
N SER A 106 -2.34 -7.51 20.30
CA SER A 106 -3.69 -7.82 19.82
C SER A 106 -4.06 -6.94 18.63
N ALA A 107 -3.78 -5.63 18.72
CA ALA A 107 -3.98 -4.68 17.64
C ALA A 107 -3.07 -4.95 16.42
N ALA A 108 -1.87 -5.50 16.64
CA ALA A 108 -0.97 -5.90 15.55
C ALA A 108 -1.45 -7.16 14.81
N LEU A 109 -2.03 -8.13 15.53
CA LEU A 109 -2.57 -9.37 14.96
C LEU A 109 -3.81 -9.13 14.11
N GLU A 110 -4.75 -8.29 14.60
CA GLU A 110 -5.94 -7.89 13.85
C GLU A 110 -5.61 -7.21 12.51
N ASN A 111 -4.52 -6.44 12.45
CA ASN A 111 -4.06 -5.77 11.23
C ASN A 111 -3.38 -6.70 10.21
N THR A 112 -3.01 -7.92 10.59
CA THR A 112 -2.30 -8.88 9.70
C THR A 112 -3.17 -10.03 9.22
N ASP A 113 -4.39 -10.17 9.76
CA ASP A 113 -5.34 -11.23 9.44
C ASP A 113 -4.77 -12.65 9.70
N HIS A 114 -3.89 -12.77 10.68
CA HIS A 114 -3.34 -14.02 11.17
C HIS A 114 -3.96 -14.38 12.52
N SER A 115 -4.76 -15.45 12.55
CA SER A 115 -5.34 -16.01 13.78
C SER A 115 -4.34 -16.82 14.63
N ASP A 116 -3.08 -16.94 14.20
CA ASP A 116 -2.07 -17.77 14.87
C ASP A 116 -0.72 -17.05 15.04
N LEU A 117 -0.28 -16.96 16.31
CA LEU A 117 0.93 -16.29 16.79
C LEU A 117 2.23 -16.91 16.24
N ARG A 118 2.18 -18.14 15.70
CA ARG A 118 3.39 -18.87 15.26
C ARG A 118 3.96 -18.39 13.93
N THR A 119 3.17 -17.74 13.08
CA THR A 119 3.61 -17.28 11.75
C THR A 119 4.32 -15.93 11.78
N PHE A 120 4.22 -15.18 12.88
CA PHE A 120 4.74 -13.82 12.99
C PHE A 120 6.24 -13.72 13.39
N ARG A 121 6.87 -14.83 13.79
CA ARG A 121 8.24 -14.87 14.35
C ARG A 121 9.31 -15.58 13.49
N GLN A 122 9.10 -15.77 12.19
CA GLN A 122 10.12 -16.31 11.27
C GLN A 122 10.78 -15.24 10.41
#